data_AF-A0A9D6T8K4-F1
#
_entry.id   AF-A0A9D6T8K4-F1
#
_cell.length_a   1.000
_cell.length_b   1.000
_cell.length_c   1.000
_cell.angle_alpha   90.00
_cell.angle_beta   90.00
_cell.angle_gamma   90.00
#
_symmetry.space_group_name_H-M   'P 1'
#
loop_
_entity.id
_entity.type
_entity.pdbx_description
1 polymer ?
#
loop_
_entity_poly.entity_id
_entity_poly.type
_entity_poly.pdbx_seq_one_letter_code
_entity_poly.pdbx_strand_id
1 'polypeptide(L)'
;LLLGAARVKAEGRPHTEMGWEVYPDHLYDALMRITRDYEAPEIYITENGAAYVDELVGGGVHDPQRLDYLRTHLMAAQRALESGARLRGYFCWSLLDNFEWAFGYSKRFGIVYVDYPTQQRIVKASGHFFSTCARHNAVE
;
A
#
# COMPACT_ATOMS: atom_id res chain seq x y z
N LEU A 1 -28.49 -0.15 5.48
CA LEU A 1 -27.99 -0.65 6.80
C LEU A 1 -29.01 -0.28 7.87
N LEU A 2 -29.41 -1.23 8.73
CA LEU A 2 -30.48 -1.11 9.75
C LEU A 2 -30.29 0.02 10.79
N LEU A 3 -29.14 0.69 10.80
CA LEU A 3 -28.79 1.77 11.74
C LEU A 3 -28.67 3.16 11.06
N GLY A 4 -29.02 3.31 9.78
CA GLY A 4 -28.83 4.57 9.06
C GLY A 4 -27.35 5.00 8.88
N ALA A 5 -26.40 4.12 9.23
CA ALA A 5 -24.98 4.39 9.08
C ALA A 5 -24.61 4.58 7.61
N ALA A 6 -23.85 5.63 7.33
CA ALA A 6 -23.28 5.95 6.04
C ALA A 6 -21.76 6.12 6.17
N ARG A 7 -21.03 5.85 5.08
CA ARG A 7 -19.60 6.22 5.01
C ARG A 7 -19.51 7.73 4.90
N VAL A 8 -18.72 8.34 5.77
CA VAL A 8 -18.36 9.76 5.69
C VAL A 8 -17.02 9.84 4.97
N LYS A 9 -16.96 10.63 3.90
CA LYS A 9 -15.72 10.88 3.17
C LYS A 9 -14.95 11.98 3.88
N ALA A 10 -13.68 11.74 4.20
CA ALA A 10 -12.83 12.78 4.76
C ALA A 10 -12.53 13.83 3.69
N GLU A 11 -13.08 15.04 3.86
CA GLU A 11 -12.86 16.13 2.91
C GLU A 11 -11.40 16.61 2.94
N GLY A 12 -10.88 17.04 1.79
CA GLY A 12 -9.51 17.54 1.66
C GLY A 12 -8.41 16.49 1.72
N ARG A 13 -8.74 15.18 1.83
CA ARG A 13 -7.75 14.09 1.86
C ARG A 13 -7.76 13.23 0.59
N PRO A 14 -6.60 12.73 0.15
CA PRO A 14 -6.52 11.82 -0.99
C PRO A 14 -7.24 10.50 -0.71
N HIS A 15 -7.77 9.89 -1.76
CA HIS A 15 -8.44 8.59 -1.70
C HIS A 15 -7.92 7.66 -2.79
N THR A 16 -7.89 6.36 -2.50
CA THR A 16 -7.57 5.31 -3.47
C THR A 16 -8.74 5.08 -4.42
N GLU A 17 -8.54 4.27 -5.45
CA GLU A 17 -9.60 3.84 -6.36
C GLU A 17 -10.68 2.95 -5.69
N MET A 18 -10.40 2.47 -4.48
CA MET A 18 -11.37 1.79 -3.60
C MET A 18 -12.26 2.78 -2.83
N GLY A 19 -11.97 4.08 -2.94
CA GLY A 19 -12.59 5.11 -2.10
C GLY A 19 -12.10 5.06 -0.65
N TRP A 20 -10.93 4.46 -0.38
CA TRP A 20 -10.32 4.47 0.94
C TRP A 20 -9.51 5.73 1.11
N GLU A 21 -9.69 6.42 2.24
CA GLU A 21 -8.86 7.55 2.62
C GLU A 21 -7.39 7.11 2.73
N VAL A 22 -6.48 7.94 2.25
CA VAL A 22 -5.04 7.74 2.40
C VAL A 22 -4.55 8.57 3.58
N TYR A 23 -4.20 7.90 4.69
CA TYR A 23 -3.72 8.53 5.91
C TYR A 23 -2.55 7.75 6.53
N PRO A 24 -1.31 8.01 6.07
CA PRO A 24 -0.12 7.23 6.46
C PRO A 24 0.19 7.26 7.96
N ASP A 25 -0.11 8.37 8.64
CA ASP A 25 0.15 8.52 10.09
C ASP A 25 -0.60 7.47 10.93
N HIS A 26 -1.76 6.99 10.47
CA HIS A 26 -2.48 5.94 11.17
C HIS A 26 -1.72 4.61 11.22
N LEU A 27 -0.85 4.32 10.23
CA LEU A 27 -0.01 3.13 10.29
C LEU A 27 0.95 3.20 11.48
N TYR A 28 1.59 4.36 11.68
CA TYR A 28 2.43 4.61 12.85
C TYR A 28 1.63 4.46 14.15
N ASP A 29 0.46 5.12 14.24
CA ASP A 29 -0.37 5.07 15.45
C ASP A 29 -0.82 3.64 15.78
N ALA A 30 -1.19 2.86 14.76
CA ALA A 30 -1.59 1.46 14.91
C ALA A 30 -0.43 0.61 15.42
N LEU A 31 0.77 0.73 14.85
CA LEU A 31 1.96 -0.01 15.28
C LEU A 31 2.34 0.34 16.72
N MET A 32 2.31 1.62 17.08
CA MET A 32 2.64 2.07 18.44
C MET A 32 1.58 1.64 19.45
N ARG A 33 0.30 1.65 19.07
CA ARG A 33 -0.79 1.12 19.89
C ARG A 33 -0.64 -0.37 20.13
N ILE A 34 -0.37 -1.16 19.10
CA ILE A 34 -0.12 -2.61 19.23
C ILE A 34 1.07 -2.86 20.17
N THR A 35 2.14 -2.09 20.00
CA THR A 35 3.34 -2.19 20.85
C THR A 35 3.04 -1.91 22.31
N ARG A 36 2.30 -0.82 22.61
CA ARG A 36 2.04 -0.36 23.97
C ARG A 36 0.93 -1.16 24.68
N ASP A 37 -0.19 -1.39 23.99
CA ASP A 37 -1.40 -1.93 24.62
C ASP A 37 -1.38 -3.46 24.70
N TYR A 38 -0.62 -4.13 23.83
CA TYR A 38 -0.59 -5.59 23.71
C TYR A 38 0.81 -6.20 23.91
N GLU A 39 1.83 -5.37 24.12
CA GLU A 39 3.22 -5.81 24.33
C GLU A 39 3.70 -6.80 23.24
N ALA A 40 3.27 -6.57 21.99
CA ALA A 40 3.52 -7.50 20.90
C ALA A 40 5.03 -7.81 20.77
N PRO A 41 5.45 -9.09 20.83
CA PRO A 41 6.86 -9.44 20.82
C PRO A 41 7.51 -9.14 19.47
N GLU A 42 6.77 -9.32 18.38
CA GLU A 42 7.18 -9.01 17.02
C GLU A 42 5.95 -8.60 16.20
N ILE A 43 6.14 -7.67 15.27
CA ILE A 43 5.09 -7.19 14.37
C ILE A 43 5.57 -7.35 12.93
N TYR A 44 4.68 -7.82 12.06
CA TYR A 44 4.88 -7.83 10.62
C TYR A 44 3.69 -7.12 9.98
N ILE A 45 3.97 -6.18 9.07
CA ILE A 45 2.94 -5.65 8.18
C ILE A 45 2.78 -6.68 7.06
N THR A 46 1.77 -7.54 7.16
CA THR A 46 1.53 -8.62 6.20
C THR A 46 0.92 -8.13 4.90
N GLU A 47 0.19 -7.01 4.94
CA GLU A 47 -0.39 -6.37 3.77
C GLU A 47 -0.41 -4.85 3.95
N ASN A 48 0.16 -4.13 3.00
CA ASN A 48 -0.07 -2.70 2.83
C ASN A 48 0.09 -2.30 1.35
N GLY A 49 -0.87 -1.53 0.84
CA GLY A 49 -0.90 -1.11 -0.56
C GLY A 49 -2.19 -0.37 -0.89
N ALA A 50 -2.31 0.07 -2.14
CA ALA A 50 -3.44 0.88 -2.61
C ALA A 50 -3.81 0.52 -4.05
N ALA A 51 -5.11 0.55 -4.39
CA ALA A 51 -5.54 0.50 -5.78
C ALA A 51 -5.53 1.91 -6.40
N TYR A 52 -4.99 2.00 -7.60
CA TYR A 52 -5.03 3.17 -8.47
C TYR A 52 -5.23 2.73 -9.91
N VAL A 53 -5.72 3.65 -10.73
CA VAL A 53 -5.83 3.45 -12.18
C VAL A 53 -4.41 3.43 -12.76
N ASP A 54 -4.07 2.35 -13.47
CA ASP A 54 -2.80 2.20 -14.14
C ASP A 54 -2.98 2.24 -15.66
N GLU A 55 -2.09 2.95 -16.35
CA GLU A 55 -2.07 3.03 -17.80
C GLU A 55 -0.75 2.47 -18.35
N LEU A 56 -0.85 1.62 -19.38
CA LEU A 56 0.30 1.11 -20.12
C LEU A 56 0.64 2.09 -21.25
N VAL A 57 1.74 2.82 -21.10
CA VAL A 57 2.20 3.83 -22.08
C VAL A 57 3.64 3.52 -22.48
N GLY A 58 3.88 3.33 -23.78
CA GLY A 58 5.23 3.08 -24.30
C GLY A 58 5.90 1.82 -23.74
N GLY A 59 5.12 0.81 -23.29
CA GLY A 59 5.63 -0.42 -22.69
C GLY A 59 5.94 -0.33 -21.19
N GLY A 60 5.68 0.80 -20.54
CA GLY A 60 5.84 0.99 -19.10
C GLY A 60 4.54 1.42 -18.42
N VAL A 61 4.51 1.29 -17.09
CA VAL A 61 3.40 1.75 -16.25
C VAL A 61 3.96 2.72 -15.21
N HIS A 62 3.58 3.98 -15.33
CA HIS A 62 3.97 5.05 -14.41
C HIS A 62 2.82 5.32 -13.44
N ASP A 63 2.96 4.88 -12.19
CA ASP A 63 1.93 4.89 -11.15
C ASP A 63 2.33 5.76 -9.94
N PRO A 64 2.46 7.08 -10.12
CA PRO A 64 3.03 7.98 -9.11
C PRO A 64 2.23 8.02 -7.82
N GLN A 65 0.90 7.83 -7.88
CA GLN A 65 0.05 7.78 -6.69
C GLN A 65 0.35 6.55 -5.82
N ARG A 66 0.61 5.40 -6.44
CA ARG A 66 0.99 4.17 -5.71
C ARG A 66 2.39 4.29 -5.13
N LEU A 67 3.31 4.89 -5.89
CA LEU A 67 4.67 5.16 -5.41
C LEU A 67 4.63 6.06 -4.17
N ASP A 68 3.89 7.18 -4.21
CA ASP A 68 3.74 8.10 -3.08
C ASP A 68 3.05 7.42 -1.88
N TYR A 69 2.01 6.61 -2.12
CA TYR A 69 1.37 5.81 -1.08
C TYR A 69 2.40 4.90 -0.37
N LEU A 70 3.18 4.12 -1.13
CA LEU A 70 4.19 3.22 -0.55
C LEU A 70 5.28 4.00 0.19
N ARG A 71 5.78 5.08 -0.40
CA ARG A 71 6.82 5.94 0.21
C ARG A 71 6.36 6.44 1.58
N THR A 72 5.19 7.07 1.63
CA THR A 72 4.67 7.68 2.86
C THR A 72 4.36 6.64 3.95
N HIS A 73 3.86 5.45 3.59
CA HIS A 73 3.60 4.38 4.56
C HIS A 73 4.89 3.69 5.03
N LEU A 74 5.90 3.51 4.16
CA LEU A 74 7.21 3.02 4.58
C LEU A 74 7.90 4.01 5.52
N MET A 75 7.80 5.32 5.28
CA MET A 75 8.29 6.35 6.21
C MET A 75 7.57 6.28 7.57
N ALA A 76 6.25 6.07 7.58
CA ALA A 76 5.49 5.91 8.83
C ALA A 76 5.91 4.62 9.59
N ALA A 77 6.15 3.52 8.87
CA ALA A 77 6.65 2.28 9.44
C ALA A 77 8.08 2.44 10.01
N GLN A 78 8.96 3.15 9.29
CA GLN A 78 10.29 3.51 9.76
C GLN A 78 10.22 4.36 11.04
N ARG A 79 9.36 5.39 11.07
CA ARG A 79 9.14 6.21 12.26
C ARG A 79 8.69 5.38 13.46
N ALA A 80 7.85 4.36 13.25
CA ALA A 80 7.40 3.47 14.31
C ALA A 80 8.54 2.58 14.84
N LEU A 81 9.37 2.05 13.94
CA LEU A 81 10.57 1.29 14.29
C LEU A 81 11.53 2.14 15.15
N GLU A 82 11.79 3.38 14.73
CA GLU A 82 12.62 4.35 15.47
C GLU A 82 12.01 4.74 16.82
N SER A 83 10.68 4.65 16.95
CA SER A 83 9.93 4.93 18.18
C SER A 83 9.77 3.71 19.09
N GLY A 84 10.41 2.58 18.76
CA GLY A 84 10.45 1.39 19.61
C GLY A 84 9.45 0.29 19.28
N ALA A 85 8.69 0.42 18.19
CA ALA A 85 7.86 -0.69 17.71
C ALA A 85 8.76 -1.88 17.31
N ARG A 86 8.38 -3.10 17.72
CA ARG A 86 9.12 -4.34 17.38
C ARG A 86 8.76 -4.83 15.97
N LEU A 87 8.80 -3.93 14.98
CA LEU A 87 8.48 -4.21 13.58
C LEU A 87 9.64 -4.99 12.92
N ARG A 88 9.33 -6.16 12.34
CA ARG A 88 10.31 -7.11 11.80
C ARG A 88 10.19 -7.36 10.30
N GLY A 89 9.13 -6.86 9.66
CA GLY A 89 8.99 -6.96 8.22
C GLY A 89 7.78 -6.23 7.67
N TYR A 90 7.81 -6.02 6.36
CA TYR A 90 6.79 -5.33 5.59
C TYR A 90 6.57 -6.06 4.27
N PHE A 91 5.31 -6.34 3.97
CA PHE A 91 4.89 -7.00 2.74
C PHE A 91 3.95 -6.08 1.97
N CYS A 92 4.36 -5.70 0.77
CA CYS A 92 3.54 -4.91 -0.14
C CYS A 92 2.40 -5.77 -0.70
N TRP A 93 1.16 -5.30 -0.52
CA TRP A 93 0.00 -5.85 -1.21
C TRP A 93 -0.21 -5.06 -2.51
N SER A 94 0.01 -5.65 -3.68
CA SER A 94 0.39 -7.03 -3.97
C SER A 94 1.59 -7.08 -4.92
N LEU A 95 2.16 -8.28 -5.11
CA LEU A 95 3.16 -8.47 -6.16
C LEU A 95 2.56 -8.21 -7.55
N LEU A 96 1.49 -8.92 -7.90
CA LEU A 96 0.83 -8.87 -9.20
C LEU A 96 -0.54 -8.20 -9.07
N ASP A 97 -0.94 -7.47 -10.11
CA ASP A 97 -2.35 -7.22 -10.36
C ASP A 97 -3.11 -8.56 -10.40
N ASN A 98 -4.22 -8.62 -9.67
CA ASN A 98 -4.93 -9.87 -9.43
C ASN A 98 -6.45 -9.65 -9.39
N PHE A 99 -7.17 -10.73 -9.12
CA PHE A 99 -8.62 -10.69 -8.94
C PHE A 99 -8.95 -10.12 -7.55
N GLU A 100 -9.40 -8.87 -7.51
CA GLU A 100 -9.78 -8.15 -6.29
C GLU A 100 -11.23 -8.48 -5.89
N TRP A 101 -11.48 -9.76 -5.59
CA TRP A 101 -12.72 -10.24 -4.98
C TRP A 101 -14.00 -9.74 -5.70
N ALA A 102 -14.87 -9.02 -4.99
CA ALA A 102 -16.12 -8.48 -5.53
C ALA A 102 -15.91 -7.45 -6.65
N PHE A 103 -14.71 -6.88 -6.77
CA PHE A 103 -14.36 -5.92 -7.82
C PHE A 103 -13.75 -6.60 -9.05
N GLY A 104 -13.48 -7.91 -8.98
CA GLY A 104 -12.81 -8.66 -10.03
C GLY A 104 -11.49 -8.00 -10.45
N TYR A 105 -11.24 -7.90 -11.75
CA TYR A 105 -10.01 -7.34 -12.30
C TYR A 105 -9.99 -5.81 -12.46
N SER A 106 -11.05 -5.12 -12.01
CA SER A 106 -11.17 -3.66 -12.19
C SER A 106 -10.25 -2.86 -11.27
N LYS A 107 -9.79 -3.44 -10.15
CA LYS A 107 -8.93 -2.79 -9.16
C LYS A 107 -7.56 -3.43 -9.19
N ARG A 108 -6.53 -2.58 -9.30
CA ARG A 108 -5.14 -3.01 -9.47
C ARG A 108 -4.31 -2.59 -8.28
N PHE A 109 -3.90 -3.55 -7.46
CA PHE A 109 -3.02 -3.34 -6.30
C PHE A 109 -1.54 -3.62 -6.59
N GLY A 110 -1.24 -4.36 -7.64
CA GLY A 110 0.09 -4.89 -7.89
C GLY A 110 1.14 -3.81 -8.06
N ILE A 111 2.37 -4.08 -7.62
CA ILE A 111 3.56 -3.35 -8.07
C ILE A 111 4.09 -3.88 -9.42
N VAL A 112 3.49 -4.95 -9.93
CA VAL A 112 3.69 -5.50 -11.28
C VAL A 112 2.34 -5.51 -11.99
N TYR A 113 2.29 -4.80 -13.11
CA TYR A 113 1.14 -4.77 -14.00
C TYR A 113 0.98 -6.11 -14.70
N VAL A 114 -0.26 -6.57 -14.79
CA VAL A 114 -0.64 -7.75 -15.58
C VAL A 114 -1.56 -7.30 -16.70
N ASP A 115 -1.11 -7.47 -17.94
CA ASP A 115 -1.97 -7.42 -19.12
C ASP A 115 -2.82 -8.70 -19.11
N TYR A 116 -4.09 -8.59 -18.74
CA TYR A 116 -4.94 -9.77 -18.59
C TYR A 116 -5.17 -10.55 -19.89
N PRO A 117 -5.43 -9.91 -21.05
CA PRO A 117 -5.47 -10.60 -22.34
C PRO A 117 -4.22 -11.43 -22.66
N THR A 118 -3.02 -10.89 -22.46
CA THR A 118 -1.78 -11.53 -22.93
C THR A 118 -0.98 -12.25 -21.83
N GLN A 119 -1.33 -12.01 -20.56
CA GLN A 119 -0.59 -12.40 -19.36
C GLN A 119 0.81 -11.80 -19.25
N GLN A 120 1.15 -10.80 -20.08
CA GLN A 120 2.41 -10.08 -19.97
C GLN A 120 2.51 -9.36 -18.62
N ARG A 121 3.69 -9.44 -17.99
CA ARG A 121 3.99 -8.84 -16.69
C ARG A 121 4.98 -7.71 -16.85
N ILE A 122 4.66 -6.53 -16.33
CA ILE A 122 5.44 -5.31 -16.48
C ILE A 122 5.64 -4.70 -15.10
N VAL A 123 6.88 -4.61 -14.63
CA VAL A 123 7.17 -3.98 -13.33
C VAL A 123 6.82 -2.49 -13.42
N LYS A 124 6.00 -2.00 -12.49
CA LYS A 124 5.56 -0.60 -12.46
C LYS A 124 6.66 0.28 -11.85
N ALA A 125 6.54 1.60 -11.98
CA ALA A 125 7.45 2.54 -11.31
C ALA A 125 7.50 2.31 -9.79
N SER A 126 6.35 2.05 -9.17
CA SER A 126 6.26 1.65 -7.75
C SER A 126 7.01 0.36 -7.41
N GLY A 127 7.04 -0.64 -8.30
CA GLY A 127 7.79 -1.88 -8.11
C GLY A 127 9.29 -1.69 -8.18
N HIS A 128 9.76 -0.82 -9.08
CA HIS A 128 11.16 -0.40 -9.11
C HIS A 128 11.55 0.38 -7.85
N PHE A 129 10.71 1.30 -7.40
CA PHE A 129 10.89 2.01 -6.13
C PHE A 129 10.99 1.06 -4.93
N PHE A 130 10.03 0.13 -4.79
CA PHE A 130 10.03 -0.85 -3.70
C PHE A 130 11.27 -1.76 -3.74
N SER A 131 11.73 -2.14 -4.94
CA SER A 131 12.99 -2.89 -5.11
C SER A 131 14.22 -2.10 -4.64
N THR A 132 14.27 -0.80 -4.93
CA THR A 132 15.34 0.10 -4.45
C THR A 132 15.31 0.20 -2.93
N CYS A 133 14.13 0.40 -2.33
CA CYS A 133 13.99 0.44 -0.88
C CYS A 133 14.47 -0.86 -0.22
N ALA A 134 14.07 -2.01 -0.75
CA ALA A 134 14.52 -3.31 -0.24
C ALA A 134 16.03 -3.52 -0.41
N ARG A 135 16.61 -3.08 -1.54
CA ARG A 135 18.05 -3.20 -1.82
C ARG A 135 18.90 -2.36 -0.87
N HIS A 136 18.48 -1.13 -0.60
CA HIS A 136 19.22 -0.20 0.27
C HIS A 136 18.78 -0.28 1.73
N ASN A 137 17.70 -1.02 2.02
CA ASN A 137 17.05 -1.07 3.32
C ASN A 137 16.73 0.34 3.87
N ALA A 138 16.25 1.22 3.00
CA ALA A 138 15.99 2.63 3.28
C ALA A 138 14.90 3.19 2.37
N VAL A 139 14.25 4.29 2.79
CA VAL A 139 13.30 5.04 1.96
C VAL A 139 13.99 6.33 1.50
N GLU A 140 14.31 6.42 0.21
CA GLU A 140 14.95 7.58 -0.44
C GLU A 140 14.03 8.23 -1.49
#